data_AF-K9TLV5-F1
#
_entry.id   AF-K9TLV5-F1
#
_cell.length_a   1.000
_cell.length_b   1.000
_cell.length_c   1.000
_cell.angle_alpha   90.00
_cell.angle_beta   90.00
_cell.angle_gamma   90.00
#
_symmetry.space_group_name_H-M   'P 1'
#
loop_
_entity.id
_entity.type
_entity.pdbx_description
1 polymer ?
#
loop_
_entity_poly.entity_id
_entity_poly.type
_entity_poly.pdbx_seq_one_letter_code
_entity_poly.pdbx_strand_id
1 'polypeptide(L)'
;MTFLPHLPNLKGVKPTGDLAPALSSQEFREFMARLEMKPLLAHHPSCHYYDHHLIWIGKLPLCLGCAMMTCGIVSGIVSGLVWLPHVELLTTKPFYVWLALGIFLYIPALLQIWIQVKAYKVLARYLLGVSVTVLIYAGLWMTPFTVWGWILKIGFVIGFIGVWNLTLKVRSHYSKSPCQNCPEGRFPLCSYTMKRIPQLANRYFAQADGTDREADEFVRALQGLKASHQISGEGRSHFLHP
;
A
#
# COMPACT_ATOMS: atom_id res chain seq x y z
N MET A 1 4.32 29.79 6.53
CA MET A 1 3.67 28.48 6.71
C MET A 1 3.04 28.48 8.09
N THR A 2 1.75 28.76 8.17
CA THR A 2 1.00 28.87 9.42
C THR A 2 0.74 27.47 9.96
N PHE A 3 1.29 27.17 11.13
CA PHE A 3 1.03 25.94 11.89
C PHE A 3 -0.47 25.79 12.15
N LEU A 4 -1.08 24.70 11.69
CA LEU A 4 -2.43 24.34 12.11
C LEU A 4 -2.41 23.84 13.57
N PRO A 5 -3.45 24.14 14.36
CA PRO A 5 -3.52 23.73 15.75
C PRO A 5 -3.57 22.21 15.89
N HIS A 6 -2.90 21.72 16.93
CA HIS A 6 -2.93 20.35 17.42
C HIS A 6 -4.38 19.81 17.44
N LEU A 7 -4.70 18.80 16.64
CA LEU A 7 -5.98 18.09 16.77
C LEU A 7 -6.09 17.55 18.20
N PRO A 8 -7.18 17.82 18.94
CA PRO A 8 -7.33 17.36 20.30
C PRO A 8 -7.41 15.83 20.35
N ASN A 9 -6.82 15.25 21.39
CA ASN A 9 -6.89 13.83 21.67
C ASN A 9 -8.34 13.47 22.02
N LEU A 10 -9.07 12.85 21.09
CA LEU A 10 -10.47 12.45 21.25
C LEU A 10 -10.70 11.29 22.25
N LYS A 11 -9.69 10.91 23.04
CA LYS A 11 -9.87 9.95 24.15
C LYS A 11 -10.79 10.55 25.21
N GLY A 12 -12.09 10.24 25.13
CA GLY A 12 -13.06 10.54 26.19
C GLY A 12 -14.38 11.16 25.73
N VAL A 13 -14.51 11.55 24.46
CA VAL A 13 -15.83 11.96 23.93
C VAL A 13 -16.67 10.71 23.76
N LYS A 14 -17.60 10.46 24.71
CA LYS A 14 -18.66 9.48 24.49
C LYS A 14 -19.51 10.02 23.35
N PRO A 15 -19.66 9.29 22.21
CA PRO A 15 -20.61 9.68 21.20
C PRO A 15 -21.98 9.72 21.89
N THR A 16 -22.56 10.91 21.98
CA THR A 16 -23.99 11.06 22.28
C THR A 16 -24.75 10.22 21.25
N GLY A 17 -25.82 9.54 21.67
CA GLY A 17 -26.42 8.38 21.00
C GLY A 17 -26.73 8.52 19.50
N ASP A 18 -26.79 9.74 18.97
CA ASP A 18 -27.11 10.05 17.58
C ASP A 18 -25.91 9.97 16.61
N LEU A 19 -24.67 9.84 17.09
CA LEU A 19 -23.49 9.80 16.21
C LEU A 19 -23.16 8.39 15.68
N ALA A 20 -23.56 7.36 16.42
CA ALA A 20 -23.27 5.98 16.05
C ALA A 20 -24.00 5.51 14.77
N PRO A 21 -25.28 5.87 14.52
CA PRO A 21 -25.96 5.57 13.26
C PRO A 21 -25.27 6.22 12.07
N ALA A 22 -24.94 7.51 12.16
CA ALA A 22 -24.32 8.28 11.08
C ALA A 22 -22.91 7.76 10.70
N LEU A 23 -22.11 7.29 11.67
CA LEU A 23 -20.80 6.67 11.38
C LEU A 23 -20.93 5.28 10.75
N SER A 24 -22.11 4.66 10.82
CA SER A 24 -22.39 3.35 10.24
C SER A 24 -23.03 3.40 8.86
N SER A 25 -23.47 4.59 8.43
CA SER A 25 -24.20 4.81 7.17
C SER A 25 -23.37 4.45 5.94
N GLN A 26 -24.05 4.14 4.84
CA GLN A 26 -23.38 3.75 3.60
C GLN A 26 -22.55 4.92 3.02
N GLU A 27 -23.04 6.15 3.15
CA GLU A 27 -22.44 7.39 2.65
C GLU A 27 -21.16 7.70 3.41
N PHE A 28 -21.13 7.46 4.73
CA PHE A 28 -19.90 7.60 5.50
C PHE A 28 -18.82 6.63 4.99
N ARG A 29 -19.19 5.38 4.71
CA ARG A 29 -18.27 4.37 4.15
C ARG A 29 -17.79 4.78 2.76
N GLU A 30 -18.69 5.27 1.90
CA GLU A 30 -18.33 5.77 0.58
C GLU A 30 -17.41 6.99 0.65
N PHE A 31 -17.71 7.95 1.52
CA PHE A 31 -16.88 9.13 1.76
C PHE A 31 -15.47 8.71 2.20
N MET A 32 -15.37 7.80 3.16
CA MET A 32 -14.09 7.25 3.62
C MET A 32 -13.37 6.49 2.50
N ALA A 33 -14.06 5.66 1.72
CA ALA A 33 -13.48 4.96 0.57
C ALA A 33 -12.94 5.94 -0.47
N ARG A 34 -13.65 7.05 -0.73
CA ARG A 34 -13.18 8.11 -1.64
C ARG A 34 -11.99 8.88 -1.09
N LEU A 35 -11.90 9.09 0.22
CA LEU A 35 -10.72 9.66 0.87
C LEU A 35 -9.51 8.71 0.84
N GLU A 36 -9.78 7.41 0.91
CA GLU A 36 -8.77 6.34 0.82
C GLU A 36 -8.22 6.14 -0.60
N MET A 37 -8.81 6.76 -1.62
CA MET A 37 -8.32 6.69 -2.99
C MET A 37 -6.89 7.22 -3.11
N LYS A 38 -5.98 6.31 -3.44
CA LYS A 38 -4.55 6.56 -3.65
C LYS A 38 -4.25 6.76 -5.14
N PRO A 39 -3.10 7.36 -5.51
CA PRO A 39 -2.67 7.42 -6.91
C PRO A 39 -2.61 6.01 -7.53
N LEU A 40 -2.90 5.89 -8.84
CA LEU A 40 -3.10 4.63 -9.57
C LEU A 40 -2.06 3.52 -9.35
N LEU A 41 -0.84 3.84 -8.86
CA LEU A 41 0.25 2.88 -8.64
C LEU A 41 0.96 3.06 -7.30
N ALA A 42 0.50 3.97 -6.45
CA ALA A 42 1.05 4.17 -5.12
C ALA A 42 0.06 3.62 -4.10
N HIS A 43 0.42 2.56 -3.39
CA HIS A 43 -0.41 2.07 -2.28
C HIS A 43 -0.26 2.94 -1.01
N HIS A 44 0.46 4.06 -1.09
CA HIS A 44 0.67 5.03 -0.03
C HIS A 44 0.43 6.46 -0.53
N PRO A 45 -0.01 7.39 0.36
CA PRO A 45 -0.13 8.80 0.01
C PRO A 45 1.21 9.41 -0.37
N SER A 46 1.23 10.36 -1.32
CA SER A 46 2.44 11.11 -1.68
C SER A 46 2.65 12.24 -0.68
N CYS A 47 3.15 11.90 0.51
CA CYS A 47 3.57 12.85 1.53
C CYS A 47 5.08 12.75 1.78
N HIS A 48 5.65 13.78 2.40
CA HIS A 48 7.09 13.86 2.70
C HIS A 48 7.59 12.65 3.51
N TYR A 49 6.77 12.12 4.43
CA TYR A 49 7.10 10.92 5.22
C TYR A 49 7.17 9.62 4.41
N TYR A 50 6.65 9.60 3.18
CA TYR A 50 6.69 8.44 2.29
C TYR A 50 7.48 8.69 1.00
N ASP A 51 8.12 9.85 0.84
CA ASP A 51 8.83 10.20 -0.39
C ASP A 51 9.97 9.23 -0.72
N HIS A 52 10.62 8.67 0.31
CA HIS A 52 11.65 7.64 0.16
C HIS A 52 11.12 6.26 -0.29
N HIS A 53 9.79 6.07 -0.33
CA HIS A 53 9.10 4.89 -0.87
C HIS A 53 8.56 5.11 -2.29
N LEU A 54 8.73 6.31 -2.84
CA LEU A 54 8.24 6.69 -4.16
C LEU A 54 9.39 6.84 -5.15
N ILE A 55 9.10 6.55 -6.41
CA ILE A 55 9.91 6.91 -7.57
C ILE A 55 9.05 7.84 -8.41
N TRP A 56 9.61 8.99 -8.79
CA TRP A 56 8.94 9.98 -9.62
C TRP A 56 9.37 9.78 -11.07
N ILE A 57 8.41 9.46 -11.94
CA ILE A 57 8.62 9.47 -13.40
C ILE A 57 7.83 10.67 -13.94
N GLY A 58 8.54 11.78 -14.16
CA GLY A 58 7.90 13.07 -14.46
C GLY A 58 6.99 13.51 -13.30
N LYS A 59 5.68 13.64 -13.58
CA LYS A 59 4.66 14.04 -12.60
C LYS A 59 3.95 12.86 -11.91
N LEU A 60 4.31 11.61 -12.25
CA LEU A 60 3.62 10.42 -11.76
C LEU A 60 4.40 9.78 -10.59
N PRO A 61 3.86 9.77 -9.36
CA PRO A 61 4.46 9.06 -8.24
C PRO A 61 4.15 7.57 -8.33
N LEU A 62 5.19 6.74 -8.48
CA LEU A 62 5.09 5.28 -8.49
C LEU A 62 5.58 4.71 -7.17
N CYS A 63 4.95 3.63 -6.69
CA CYS A 63 5.53 2.87 -5.59
C CYS A 63 6.85 2.24 -6.04
N LEU A 64 7.95 2.59 -5.36
CA LEU A 64 9.28 2.05 -5.61
C LEU A 64 9.28 0.51 -5.63
N GLY A 65 8.57 -0.09 -4.68
CA GLY A 65 8.50 -1.55 -4.55
C GLY A 65 7.76 -2.21 -5.72
N CYS A 66 6.58 -1.70 -6.10
CA CYS A 66 5.78 -2.25 -7.18
C CYS A 66 6.45 -2.01 -8.53
N ALA A 67 6.93 -0.79 -8.79
CA ALA A 67 7.60 -0.45 -10.04
C ALA A 67 8.80 -1.36 -10.29
N MET A 68 9.70 -1.50 -9.31
CA MET A 68 10.90 -2.33 -9.47
C MET A 68 10.57 -3.82 -9.58
N MET A 69 9.57 -4.31 -8.84
CA MET A 69 9.12 -5.69 -8.96
C MET A 69 8.53 -5.97 -10.35
N THR A 70 7.68 -5.09 -10.88
CA THR A 70 7.14 -5.21 -12.24
C THR A 70 8.25 -5.16 -13.29
N CYS A 71 9.21 -4.24 -13.16
CA CYS A 71 10.37 -4.18 -14.04
C CYS A 71 11.16 -5.50 -14.01
N GLY A 72 11.37 -6.11 -12.84
CA GLY A 72 12.05 -7.40 -12.69
C GLY A 72 11.27 -8.57 -13.30
N ILE A 73 9.95 -8.58 -13.17
CA ILE A 73 9.10 -9.61 -13.80
C ILE A 73 9.20 -9.49 -15.31
N VAL A 74 9.02 -8.28 -15.86
CA VAL A 74 9.09 -8.01 -17.30
C VAL A 74 10.47 -8.37 -17.84
N SER A 75 11.55 -7.95 -17.16
CA SER A 75 12.92 -8.30 -17.61
C SER A 75 13.14 -9.80 -17.56
N GLY A 76 12.69 -10.50 -16.51
CA GLY A 76 12.76 -11.95 -16.41
C GLY A 76 12.02 -12.66 -17.56
N ILE A 77 10.81 -12.19 -17.91
CA ILE A 77 10.01 -12.76 -19.01
C ILE A 77 10.70 -12.50 -20.34
N VAL A 78 11.14 -11.27 -20.60
CA VAL A 78 11.84 -10.91 -21.84
C VAL A 78 13.15 -11.69 -21.97
N SER A 79 13.95 -11.78 -20.91
CA SER A 79 15.17 -12.59 -20.94
C SER A 79 14.86 -14.07 -21.14
N GLY A 80 13.80 -14.57 -20.50
CA GLY A 80 13.41 -15.98 -20.55
C GLY A 80 12.86 -16.42 -21.90
N LEU A 81 12.02 -15.60 -22.53
CA LEU A 81 11.36 -15.92 -23.80
C LEU A 81 12.18 -15.51 -25.02
N VAL A 82 12.85 -14.35 -24.96
CA VAL A 82 13.54 -13.79 -26.13
C VAL A 82 15.01 -14.20 -26.13
N TRP A 83 15.71 -14.15 -25.00
CA TRP A 83 17.16 -14.36 -24.99
C TRP A 83 17.56 -15.83 -24.77
N LEU A 84 16.94 -16.53 -23.81
CA LEU A 84 17.35 -17.90 -23.46
C LEU A 84 17.30 -18.92 -24.62
N PRO A 85 16.34 -18.87 -25.56
CA PRO A 85 16.34 -19.81 -26.69
C PRO A 85 17.55 -19.66 -27.61
N HIS A 86 18.18 -18.48 -27.64
CA HIS A 86 19.33 -18.20 -28.49
C HIS A 86 20.67 -18.44 -27.81
N VAL A 87 20.69 -18.75 -26.52
CA VAL A 87 21.92 -18.98 -25.75
C VAL A 87 22.05 -20.47 -25.41
N GLU A 88 22.69 -21.23 -26.30
CA GLU A 88 22.88 -22.68 -26.18
C GLU A 88 23.48 -23.13 -24.83
N LEU A 89 24.32 -22.28 -24.23
CA LEU A 89 24.95 -22.54 -22.93
C LEU A 89 23.93 -22.65 -21.77
N LEU A 90 22.81 -21.94 -21.88
CA LEU A 90 21.81 -21.86 -20.82
C LEU A 90 20.67 -22.87 -21.06
N THR A 91 20.33 -23.15 -22.31
CA THR A 91 19.27 -24.11 -22.67
C THR A 91 19.60 -25.55 -22.26
N THR A 92 20.89 -25.91 -22.23
CA THR A 92 21.35 -27.26 -21.89
C THR A 92 21.42 -27.55 -20.39
N LYS A 93 21.22 -26.54 -19.53
CA LYS A 93 21.31 -26.73 -18.08
C LYS A 93 20.06 -27.41 -17.54
N PRO A 94 20.22 -28.38 -16.61
CA PRO A 94 19.08 -29.08 -16.02
C PRO A 94 18.25 -28.17 -15.12
N PHE A 95 16.97 -28.50 -14.94
CA PHE A 95 16.01 -27.63 -14.24
C PHE A 95 16.43 -27.23 -12.81
N TYR A 96 17.18 -28.08 -12.10
CA TYR A 96 17.64 -27.78 -10.73
C TYR A 96 18.63 -26.60 -10.66
N VAL A 97 19.39 -26.35 -11.73
CA VAL A 97 20.30 -25.19 -11.82
C VAL A 97 19.47 -23.91 -11.89
N TRP A 98 18.42 -23.89 -12.69
CA TRP A 98 17.49 -22.76 -12.79
C TRP A 98 16.71 -22.53 -11.50
N LEU A 99 16.29 -23.62 -10.83
CA LEU A 99 15.66 -23.54 -9.52
C LEU A 99 16.62 -22.92 -8.49
N ALA A 100 17.88 -23.39 -8.44
CA ALA A 100 18.90 -22.85 -7.54
C ALA A 100 19.20 -21.37 -7.83
N LEU A 101 19.28 -20.97 -9.10
CA LEU A 101 19.45 -19.57 -9.49
C LEU A 101 18.25 -18.72 -9.02
N GLY A 102 17.02 -19.19 -9.24
CA GLY A 102 15.82 -18.52 -8.76
C GLY A 102 15.83 -18.31 -7.24
N ILE A 103 16.20 -19.34 -6.47
CA ILE A 103 16.34 -19.25 -5.00
C ILE A 103 17.46 -18.26 -4.62
N PHE A 104 18.60 -18.30 -5.30
CA PHE A 104 19.71 -17.38 -5.04
C PHE A 104 19.31 -15.92 -5.27
N LEU A 105 18.61 -15.63 -6.37
CA LEU A 105 18.09 -14.29 -6.68
C LEU A 105 17.01 -13.80 -5.69
N TYR A 106 16.40 -14.71 -4.94
CA TYR A 106 15.42 -14.39 -3.89
C TYR A 106 16.08 -13.96 -2.57
N ILE A 107 17.32 -14.38 -2.29
CA ILE A 107 18.03 -14.10 -1.03
C ILE A 107 18.08 -12.59 -0.69
N PRO A 108 18.40 -11.67 -1.64
CA PRO A 108 18.39 -10.24 -1.36
C PRO A 108 17.05 -9.71 -0.82
N ALA A 109 15.92 -10.32 -1.23
CA ALA A 109 14.58 -9.93 -0.76
C ALA A 109 14.35 -10.29 0.72
N LEU A 110 14.95 -11.39 1.19
CA LEU A 110 14.94 -11.77 2.61
C LEU A 110 15.83 -10.84 3.42
N LEU A 111 17.06 -10.61 2.95
CA LEU A 111 18.03 -9.71 3.60
C LEU A 111 17.53 -8.25 3.69
N GLN A 112 16.61 -7.87 2.80
CA GLN A 112 15.96 -6.55 2.78
C GLN A 112 15.21 -6.19 4.08
N ILE A 113 14.93 -7.15 4.96
CA ILE A 113 14.31 -6.90 6.28
C ILE A 113 15.29 -6.16 7.20
N TRP A 114 16.58 -6.51 7.14
CA TRP A 114 17.63 -5.90 7.97
C TRP A 114 18.31 -4.72 7.28
N ILE A 115 18.40 -4.74 5.94
CA ILE A 115 19.08 -3.68 5.17
C ILE A 115 18.04 -2.71 4.59
N GLN A 116 17.87 -1.55 5.22
CA GLN A 116 16.88 -0.53 4.82
C GLN A 116 17.43 0.56 3.88
N VAL A 117 18.60 0.36 3.27
CA VAL A 117 19.18 1.32 2.31
C VAL A 117 18.34 1.38 1.03
N LYS A 118 18.05 2.60 0.54
CA LYS A 118 17.17 2.82 -0.64
C LYS A 118 17.63 2.04 -1.87
N ALA A 119 18.93 2.09 -2.21
CA ALA A 119 19.49 1.38 -3.36
C ALA A 119 19.37 -0.15 -3.22
N TYR A 120 19.67 -0.68 -2.03
CA TYR A 120 19.51 -2.10 -1.74
C TYR A 120 18.06 -2.56 -1.90
N LYS A 121 17.10 -1.76 -1.42
CA LYS A 121 15.67 -2.02 -1.56
C LYS A 121 15.22 -2.07 -3.01
N VAL A 122 15.72 -1.15 -3.85
CA VAL A 122 15.47 -1.14 -5.30
C VAL A 122 15.97 -2.44 -5.93
N LEU A 123 17.23 -2.79 -5.69
CA LEU A 123 17.86 -4.00 -6.21
C LEU A 123 17.13 -5.26 -5.74
N ALA A 124 16.86 -5.39 -4.45
CA ALA A 124 16.18 -6.55 -3.87
C ALA A 124 14.78 -6.76 -4.46
N ARG A 125 14.03 -5.68 -4.72
CA ARG A 125 12.69 -5.73 -5.34
C ARG A 125 12.75 -6.14 -6.80
N TYR A 126 13.74 -5.64 -7.53
CA TYR A 126 13.98 -6.03 -8.92
C TYR A 126 14.37 -7.52 -9.01
N LEU A 127 15.37 -7.95 -8.24
CA LEU A 127 15.82 -9.35 -8.21
C LEU A 127 14.71 -10.31 -7.74
N LEU A 128 13.85 -9.88 -6.82
CA LEU A 128 12.65 -10.65 -6.45
C LEU A 128 11.73 -10.89 -7.66
N GLY A 129 11.50 -9.86 -8.48
CA GLY A 129 10.70 -10.00 -9.70
C GLY A 129 11.30 -11.00 -10.68
N VAL A 130 12.62 -10.89 -10.93
CA VAL A 130 13.36 -11.83 -11.80
C VAL A 130 13.32 -13.25 -11.23
N SER A 131 13.56 -13.40 -9.94
CA SER A 131 13.53 -14.67 -9.21
C SER A 131 12.18 -15.37 -9.37
N VAL A 132 11.06 -14.66 -9.18
CA VAL A 132 9.71 -15.23 -9.35
C VAL A 132 9.52 -15.78 -10.76
N THR A 133 9.92 -15.03 -11.80
CA THR A 133 9.80 -15.51 -13.19
C THR A 133 10.68 -16.75 -13.43
N VAL A 134 11.93 -16.75 -12.96
CA VAL A 134 12.86 -17.88 -13.10
C VAL A 134 12.34 -19.13 -12.37
N LEU A 135 11.82 -18.97 -11.14
CA LEU A 135 11.26 -20.06 -10.35
C LEU A 135 10.01 -20.65 -11.02
N ILE A 136 9.09 -19.81 -11.48
CA ILE A 136 7.89 -20.26 -12.20
C ILE A 136 8.27 -20.99 -13.47
N TYR A 137 9.22 -20.46 -14.25
CA TYR A 137 9.72 -21.12 -15.45
C TYR A 137 10.36 -22.48 -15.15
N ALA A 138 11.27 -22.55 -14.17
CA ALA A 138 11.92 -23.79 -13.78
C ALA A 138 10.94 -24.82 -13.20
N GLY A 139 10.05 -24.39 -12.31
CA GLY A 139 9.12 -25.24 -11.58
C GLY A 139 7.93 -25.72 -12.41
N LEU A 140 7.39 -24.88 -13.30
CA LEU A 140 6.19 -25.18 -14.08
C LEU A 140 6.45 -25.49 -15.54
N TRP A 141 7.46 -24.88 -16.17
CA TRP A 141 7.71 -25.07 -17.61
C TRP A 141 8.73 -26.19 -17.88
N MET A 142 9.85 -26.21 -17.14
CA MET A 142 10.91 -27.20 -17.36
C MET A 142 10.63 -28.58 -16.78
N THR A 143 9.65 -28.72 -15.89
CA THR A 143 9.28 -30.02 -15.31
C THR A 143 8.49 -30.86 -16.33
N PRO A 144 8.81 -32.16 -16.50
CA PRO A 144 8.21 -33.00 -17.53
C PRO A 144 6.71 -33.22 -17.32
N PHE A 145 5.97 -33.55 -18.39
CA PHE A 145 4.53 -33.87 -18.33
C PHE A 145 4.25 -35.34 -17.96
N THR A 146 5.01 -35.89 -17.02
CA THR A 146 4.80 -37.24 -16.47
C THR A 146 4.02 -37.16 -15.15
N VAL A 147 3.52 -38.30 -14.63
CA VAL A 147 2.86 -38.35 -13.31
C VAL A 147 3.76 -37.78 -12.21
N TRP A 148 5.03 -38.18 -12.20
CA TRP A 148 6.05 -37.63 -11.30
C TRP A 148 6.27 -36.13 -11.50
N GLY A 149 6.29 -35.67 -12.75
CA GLY A 149 6.38 -34.24 -13.07
C GLY A 149 5.20 -33.42 -12.53
N TRP A 150 3.98 -33.94 -12.61
CA TRP A 150 2.80 -33.29 -12.01
C TRP A 150 2.87 -33.22 -10.49
N ILE A 151 3.33 -34.29 -9.82
CA ILE A 151 3.58 -34.28 -8.37
C ILE A 151 4.57 -33.17 -8.01
N LEU A 152 5.67 -33.03 -8.78
CA LEU A 152 6.65 -31.97 -8.58
C LEU A 152 6.08 -30.57 -8.82
N LYS A 153 5.26 -30.37 -9.87
CA LYS A 153 4.59 -29.09 -10.14
C LYS A 153 3.66 -28.69 -9.00
N ILE A 154 2.81 -29.62 -8.52
CA ILE A 154 1.90 -29.37 -7.40
C ILE A 154 2.70 -29.06 -6.13
N GLY A 155 3.73 -29.87 -5.82
CA GLY A 155 4.61 -29.63 -4.68
C GLY A 155 5.31 -28.27 -4.75
N PHE A 156 5.77 -27.87 -5.94
CA PHE A 156 6.34 -26.55 -6.18
C PHE A 156 5.34 -25.41 -5.93
N VAL A 157 4.11 -25.50 -6.45
CA VAL A 157 3.08 -24.46 -6.24
C VAL A 157 2.75 -24.34 -4.74
N ILE A 158 2.57 -25.45 -4.04
CA ILE A 158 2.30 -25.45 -2.58
C ILE A 158 3.47 -24.79 -1.83
N GLY A 159 4.71 -25.20 -2.12
CA GLY A 159 5.90 -24.62 -1.51
C GLY A 159 6.05 -23.13 -1.79
N PHE A 160 5.83 -22.72 -3.04
CA PHE A 160 5.90 -21.32 -3.47
C PHE A 160 4.87 -20.45 -2.74
N ILE A 161 3.61 -20.89 -2.67
CA ILE A 161 2.55 -20.18 -1.93
C ILE A 161 2.88 -20.12 -0.44
N GLY A 162 3.38 -21.22 0.14
CA GLY A 162 3.79 -21.28 1.54
C GLY A 162 4.89 -20.27 1.88
N VAL A 163 5.98 -20.26 1.09
CA VAL A 163 7.10 -19.31 1.25
C VAL A 163 6.62 -17.88 1.02
N TRP A 164 5.80 -17.64 0.00
CA TRP A 164 5.23 -16.32 -0.30
C TRP A 164 4.46 -15.77 0.91
N ASN A 165 3.53 -16.55 1.46
CA ASN A 165 2.72 -16.14 2.61
C ASN A 165 3.58 -15.92 3.86
N LEU A 166 4.56 -16.79 4.11
CA LEU A 166 5.51 -16.62 5.21
C LEU A 166 6.29 -15.31 5.06
N THR A 167 6.80 -15.02 3.86
CA THR A 167 7.54 -13.78 3.57
C THR A 167 6.69 -12.55 3.81
N LEU A 168 5.43 -12.56 3.34
CA LEU A 168 4.50 -11.45 3.55
C LEU A 168 4.22 -11.23 5.04
N LYS A 169 4.01 -12.32 5.80
CA LYS A 169 3.76 -12.27 7.24
C LYS A 169 4.97 -11.73 8.02
N VAL A 170 6.17 -12.21 7.71
CA VAL A 170 7.41 -11.72 8.34
C VAL A 170 7.59 -10.25 8.00
N ARG A 171 7.46 -9.88 6.73
CA ARG A 171 7.63 -8.48 6.30
C ARG A 171 6.61 -7.56 6.94
N SER A 172 5.34 -7.94 7.05
CA SER A 172 4.31 -7.10 7.68
C SER A 172 4.59 -6.89 9.16
N HIS A 173 5.14 -7.90 9.84
CA HIS A 173 5.54 -7.80 11.25
C HIS A 173 6.71 -6.82 11.47
N TYR A 174 7.75 -6.87 10.62
CA TYR A 174 8.93 -6.02 10.78
C TYR A 174 8.82 -4.64 10.10
N SER A 175 7.86 -4.44 9.20
CA SER A 175 7.66 -3.18 8.50
C SER A 175 6.91 -2.18 9.37
N LYS A 176 7.65 -1.36 10.13
CA LYS A 176 7.08 -0.21 10.84
C LYS A 176 6.51 0.79 9.83
N SER A 177 5.21 1.02 9.87
CA SER A 177 4.56 2.01 9.01
C SER A 177 4.86 3.42 9.54
N PRO A 178 5.47 4.32 8.73
CA PRO A 178 5.67 5.71 9.12
C PRO A 178 4.40 6.40 9.60
N CYS A 179 3.24 6.00 9.08
CA CYS A 179 1.94 6.54 9.48
C CYS A 179 1.52 6.20 10.92
N GLN A 180 2.04 5.13 11.55
CA GLN A 180 1.55 4.72 12.87
C GLN A 180 1.78 5.78 13.96
N ASN A 181 2.90 6.50 13.86
CA ASN A 181 3.34 7.54 14.79
C ASN A 181 3.53 8.90 14.10
N CYS A 182 2.83 9.13 12.99
CA CYS A 182 2.96 10.38 12.24
C CYS A 182 2.32 11.55 13.00
N PRO A 183 3.03 12.69 13.18
CA PRO A 183 2.49 13.87 13.87
C PRO A 183 1.34 14.53 13.08
N GLU A 184 1.28 14.31 11.77
CA GLU A 184 0.25 14.86 10.88
C GLU A 184 -1.03 14.01 10.84
N GLY A 185 -1.17 13.02 11.72
CA GLY A 185 -2.30 12.11 11.78
C GLY A 185 -2.08 10.80 11.01
N ARG A 186 -3.11 9.95 11.01
CA ARG A 186 -3.08 8.63 10.37
C ARG A 186 -3.89 8.66 9.08
N PHE A 187 -3.31 8.15 8.00
CA PHE A 187 -4.07 7.93 6.75
C PHE A 187 -5.32 7.08 7.06
N PRO A 188 -6.52 7.43 6.53
CA PRO A 188 -6.80 8.46 5.52
C PRO A 188 -7.09 9.87 6.04
N LEU A 189 -6.92 10.16 7.32
CA LEU A 189 -7.14 11.48 7.93
C LEU A 189 -5.79 12.10 8.32
N CYS A 190 -5.04 12.59 7.33
CA CYS A 190 -3.77 13.28 7.54
C CYS A 190 -3.63 14.51 6.63
N SER A 191 -2.54 15.27 6.78
CA SER A 191 -2.23 16.46 5.99
C SER A 191 -2.41 16.29 4.47
N TYR A 192 -2.10 15.09 3.95
CA TYR A 192 -2.22 14.76 2.54
C TYR A 192 -3.67 14.80 2.04
N THR A 193 -4.60 14.27 2.83
CA THR A 193 -6.04 14.23 2.50
C THR A 193 -6.80 15.45 2.99
N MET A 194 -6.22 16.26 3.90
CA MET A 194 -6.86 17.46 4.45
C MET A 194 -7.36 18.43 3.38
N LYS A 195 -6.66 18.60 2.25
CA LYS A 195 -7.14 19.47 1.15
C LYS A 195 -8.33 18.87 0.39
N ARG A 196 -8.46 17.54 0.40
CA ARG A 196 -9.55 16.81 -0.29
C ARG A 196 -10.82 16.75 0.56
N ILE A 197 -10.69 16.64 1.88
CA ILE A 197 -11.83 16.56 2.81
C ILE A 197 -12.89 17.65 2.57
N PRO A 198 -12.57 18.97 2.50
CA PRO A 198 -13.58 19.99 2.25
C PRO A 198 -14.17 19.89 0.84
N GLN A 199 -13.38 19.46 -0.16
CA GLN A 199 -13.86 19.28 -1.54
C GLN A 199 -14.86 18.13 -1.63
N LEU A 200 -14.59 17.01 -0.96
CA LEU A 200 -15.54 15.90 -0.89
C LEU A 200 -16.76 16.31 -0.06
N ALA A 201 -16.56 16.89 1.13
CA ALA A 201 -17.67 17.31 1.98
C ALA A 201 -18.62 18.27 1.25
N ASN A 202 -18.09 19.26 0.52
CA ASN A 202 -18.91 20.18 -0.28
C ASN A 202 -19.70 19.47 -1.40
N ARG A 203 -19.14 18.41 -2.01
CA ARG A 203 -19.89 17.63 -3.00
C ARG A 203 -21.04 16.86 -2.35
N TYR A 204 -20.81 16.25 -1.20
CA TYR A 204 -21.88 15.59 -0.43
C TYR A 204 -22.93 16.60 0.05
N PHE A 205 -22.52 17.78 0.53
CA PHE A 205 -23.45 18.86 0.89
C PHE A 205 -24.29 19.36 -0.28
N ALA A 206 -23.74 19.38 -1.50
CA ALA A 206 -24.49 19.78 -2.69
C ALA A 206 -25.45 18.69 -3.20
N GLN A 207 -25.26 17.44 -2.80
CA GLN A 207 -26.12 16.30 -3.17
C GLN A 207 -27.20 16.01 -2.13
N ALA A 208 -27.02 16.49 -0.89
CA ALA A 208 -28.05 16.49 0.14
C ALA A 208 -29.16 17.47 -0.23
N ASP A 209 -30.14 17.00 -0.98
CA ASP A 209 -31.30 17.76 -1.48
C ASP A 209 -32.59 17.47 -0.70
N GLY A 210 -32.50 16.72 0.40
CA GLY A 210 -33.66 16.27 1.18
C GLY A 210 -34.29 14.97 0.70
N THR A 211 -33.85 14.40 -0.43
CA THR A 211 -34.40 13.15 -0.98
C THR A 211 -33.69 11.91 -0.47
N ASP A 212 -32.40 12.02 -0.14
CA ASP A 212 -31.59 10.97 0.46
C ASP A 212 -31.41 11.21 1.96
N ARG A 213 -32.19 10.48 2.76
CA ARG A 213 -32.18 10.60 4.23
C ARG A 213 -30.81 10.28 4.82
N GLU A 214 -30.08 9.34 4.25
CA GLU A 214 -28.79 8.91 4.79
C GLU A 214 -27.69 9.95 4.49
N ALA A 215 -27.71 10.55 3.28
CA ALA A 215 -26.84 11.68 2.95
C ALA A 215 -27.08 12.89 3.86
N ASP A 216 -28.35 13.22 4.14
CA ASP A 216 -28.72 14.30 5.04
C ASP A 216 -28.25 14.06 6.49
N GLU A 217 -28.38 12.83 7.00
CA GLU A 217 -27.89 12.44 8.33
C GLU A 217 -26.36 12.56 8.41
N PHE A 218 -25.64 12.11 7.39
CA PHE A 218 -24.19 12.27 7.30
C PHE A 218 -23.77 13.74 7.27
N VAL A 219 -24.47 14.57 6.49
CA VAL A 219 -24.24 16.01 6.41
C VAL A 219 -24.47 16.70 7.75
N ARG A 220 -25.55 16.37 8.46
CA ARG A 220 -25.83 16.88 9.80
C ARG A 220 -24.76 16.46 10.81
N ALA A 221 -24.32 15.20 10.77
CA ALA A 221 -23.24 14.72 11.63
C ALA A 221 -21.92 15.47 11.38
N LEU A 222 -21.55 15.69 10.11
CA LEU A 222 -20.39 16.49 9.72
C LEU A 222 -20.48 17.94 10.20
N GLN A 223 -21.65 18.57 10.07
CA GLN A 223 -21.89 19.93 10.55
C GLN A 223 -21.80 20.01 12.07
N GLY A 224 -22.32 19.02 12.80
CA GLY A 224 -22.19 18.91 14.26
C GLY A 224 -20.72 18.82 14.70
N LEU A 225 -19.89 18.06 13.98
CA LEU A 225 -18.45 18.00 14.22
C LEU A 225 -17.76 19.36 13.98
N LYS A 226 -18.15 20.08 12.92
CA LYS A 226 -17.62 21.42 12.63
C LYS A 226 -17.97 22.42 13.74
N ALA A 227 -19.21 22.41 14.21
CA ALA A 227 -19.68 23.30 15.27
C ALA A 227 -18.97 23.04 16.61
N SER A 228 -18.80 21.76 17.00
CA SER A 228 -18.07 21.41 18.23
C SER A 228 -16.60 21.85 18.21
N HIS A 229 -15.96 21.85 17.03
CA HIS A 229 -14.58 22.28 16.88
C HIS A 229 -14.41 23.81 16.93
N GLN A 230 -15.41 24.59 16.49
CA GLN A 230 -15.40 26.06 16.63
C GLN A 230 -15.52 26.46 18.10
N ILE A 231 -16.43 25.83 18.85
CA ILE A 231 -16.63 26.08 20.28
C ILE A 231 -15.35 25.77 21.08
N SER A 232 -14.63 24.69 20.73
CA SER A 232 -13.37 24.34 21.39
C SER A 232 -12.19 25.26 21.02
N GLY A 233 -12.26 25.98 19.90
CA GLY A 233 -11.23 26.92 19.45
C GLY A 233 -11.30 28.27 20.15
N GLU A 234 -12.52 28.80 20.33
CA GLU A 234 -12.78 30.10 20.98
C GLU A 234 -12.35 30.11 22.47
N GLY A 235 -12.45 28.96 23.15
CA GLY A 235 -12.10 28.85 24.58
C GLY A 235 -10.58 28.83 24.88
N ARG A 236 -9.72 28.65 23.86
CA ARG A 236 -8.26 28.56 24.06
C ARG A 236 -7.51 29.89 23.84
N SER A 237 -8.13 30.88 23.20
CA SER A 237 -7.50 32.19 22.96
C SER A 237 -7.54 33.12 24.16
N HIS A 238 -8.36 32.86 25.19
CA HIS A 238 -8.52 33.74 26.35
C HIS A 238 -7.58 33.45 27.54
N PHE A 239 -6.70 32.44 27.48
CA PHE A 239 -5.83 32.04 28.60
C PHE A 239 -4.32 32.26 28.36
N LEU A 240 -3.94 32.99 27.30
CA LEU A 240 -2.55 33.28 26.98
C LEU A 240 -2.31 34.79 26.83
N HIS A 241 -2.58 35.54 27.89
CA HIS A 241 -1.99 36.87 28.10
C HIS A 241 -1.76 37.06 29.60
N PRO A 242 -0.51 37.01 30.10
CA PRO A 242 -0.15 37.61 31.37
C PRO A 242 -0.14 39.15 31.26
#